data_AF-A0A7Y2IK89-F1
#
_entry.id   AF-A0A7Y2IK89-F1
#
_cell.length_a   1.000
_cell.length_b   1.000
_cell.length_c   1.000
_cell.angle_alpha   90.00
_cell.angle_beta   90.00
_cell.angle_gamma   90.00
#
_symmetry.space_group_name_H-M   'P 1'
#
loop_
_entity.id
_entity.type
_entity.pdbx_description
1 polymer ?
#
loop_
_entity_poly.entity_id
_entity_poly.type
_entity_poly.pdbx_seq_one_letter_code
_entity_poly.pdbx_strand_id
1 'polypeptide(L)'
;MSLFSSIRTIGSALGIRGSDVLEVGCSLGRTIYFETKRAAQIANVLAKRRELLPETKTRLSLIFPELDVGRIRYRTHCRLPANRFNQGGSVYAMTFGYTIYWRGAFDETNDADFVNFIHEVFHVDQVRRFGGERGFACEYGKGYLAGNGVLPSYIRNPTRYHRNPLEADAYSFEAKFQDERGRVAPELLP
;
A
#
# COMPACT_ATOMS: atom_id res chain seq x y z
N MET A 1 22.94 2.96 13.69
CA MET A 1 22.88 1.64 13.02
C MET A 1 21.43 1.22 12.91
N SER A 2 20.95 0.82 11.73
CA SER A 2 19.56 0.37 11.58
C SER A 2 19.43 -1.11 11.97
N LEU A 3 18.27 -1.49 12.52
CA LEU A 3 17.90 -2.86 12.90
C LEU A 3 18.21 -3.90 11.80
N PHE A 4 18.22 -3.46 10.54
CA PHE A 4 18.41 -4.27 9.34
C PHE A 4 19.88 -4.54 8.98
N SER A 5 20.82 -3.68 9.40
CA SER A 5 22.25 -4.01 9.28
C SER A 5 22.60 -5.18 10.20
N SER A 6 21.89 -5.27 11.34
CA SER A 6 22.03 -6.37 12.28
C SER A 6 21.41 -7.66 11.72
N ILE A 7 20.21 -7.62 11.13
CA ILE A 7 19.56 -8.84 10.58
C ILE A 7 20.35 -9.46 9.41
N ARG A 8 20.89 -8.64 8.49
CA ARG A 8 21.68 -9.16 7.36
C ARG A 8 23.04 -9.72 7.78
N THR A 9 23.67 -9.07 8.76
CA THR A 9 24.95 -9.51 9.36
C THR A 9 24.76 -10.75 10.24
N ILE A 10 23.70 -10.79 11.06
CA ILE A 10 23.33 -11.95 11.89
C ILE A 10 22.92 -13.12 11.00
N GLY A 11 22.13 -12.91 9.95
CA GLY A 11 21.74 -13.99 9.04
C GLY A 11 22.91 -14.59 8.27
N SER A 12 23.87 -13.76 7.84
CA SER A 12 25.10 -14.26 7.20
C SER A 12 26.00 -15.00 8.20
N ALA A 13 26.07 -14.54 9.46
CA ALA A 13 26.80 -15.22 10.53
C ALA A 13 26.14 -16.52 11.01
N LEU A 14 24.83 -16.69 10.80
CA LEU A 14 24.05 -17.87 11.18
C LEU A 14 23.81 -18.86 10.01
N GLY A 15 24.39 -18.63 8.83
CA GLY A 15 24.30 -19.56 7.70
C GLY A 15 22.94 -19.60 6.99
N ILE A 16 22.12 -18.56 7.14
CA ILE A 16 20.80 -18.41 6.53
C ILE A 16 20.94 -18.35 5.00
N ARG A 17 20.49 -19.40 4.29
CA ARG A 17 20.53 -19.54 2.81
C ARG A 17 19.32 -18.81 2.18
N GLY A 18 19.29 -18.70 0.85
CA GLY A 18 18.25 -17.96 0.12
C GLY A 18 16.79 -18.38 0.40
N SER A 19 16.56 -19.65 0.76
CA SER A 19 15.26 -20.17 1.22
C SER A 19 14.80 -19.54 2.54
N ASP A 20 15.74 -19.30 3.44
CA ASP A 20 15.46 -18.86 4.81
C ASP A 20 15.12 -17.36 4.83
N VAL A 21 15.65 -16.59 3.86
CA VAL A 21 15.27 -15.18 3.63
C VAL A 21 13.78 -15.07 3.24
N LEU A 22 13.23 -16.04 2.51
CA LEU A 22 11.81 -16.05 2.13
C LEU A 22 10.90 -16.36 3.30
N GLU A 23 11.28 -17.32 4.16
CA GLU A 23 10.52 -17.66 5.36
C GLU A 23 10.57 -16.56 6.42
N VAL A 24 11.75 -15.98 6.65
CA VAL A 24 11.94 -14.82 7.53
C VAL A 24 11.17 -13.62 7.00
N GLY A 25 11.23 -13.34 5.70
CA GLY A 25 10.48 -12.25 5.06
C GLY A 25 8.97 -12.39 5.21
N CYS A 26 8.44 -13.60 4.98
CA CYS A 26 7.02 -13.89 5.16
C CYS A 26 6.57 -13.68 6.61
N SER A 27 7.35 -14.20 7.57
CA SER A 27 7.02 -14.14 9.00
C SER A 27 7.10 -12.71 9.53
N LEU A 28 8.20 -11.99 9.24
CA LEU A 28 8.34 -10.58 9.59
C LEU A 28 7.28 -9.72 8.92
N GLY A 29 6.98 -9.98 7.64
CA GLY A 29 5.93 -9.33 6.87
C GLY A 29 4.60 -9.40 7.57
N ARG A 30 4.13 -10.61 7.88
CA ARG A 30 2.87 -10.84 8.60
C ARG A 30 2.84 -10.13 9.94
N THR A 31 3.86 -10.31 10.78
CA THR A 31 3.89 -9.70 12.12
C THR A 31 3.81 -8.18 12.05
N ILE A 32 4.72 -7.55 11.31
CA ILE A 32 4.78 -6.08 11.24
C ILE A 32 3.54 -5.52 10.56
N TYR A 33 3.07 -6.17 9.48
CA TYR A 33 1.87 -5.76 8.77
C TYR A 33 0.65 -5.74 9.68
N PHE A 34 0.32 -6.86 10.33
CA PHE A 34 -0.86 -6.94 11.18
C PHE A 34 -0.76 -6.03 12.42
N GLU A 35 0.42 -5.92 13.03
CA GLU A 35 0.63 -4.96 14.12
C GLU A 35 0.34 -3.53 13.67
N THR A 36 0.88 -3.14 12.51
CA THR A 36 0.75 -1.78 11.97
C THR A 36 -0.71 -1.48 11.60
N LYS A 37 -1.37 -2.38 10.86
CA LYS A 37 -2.77 -2.21 10.46
C LYS A 37 -3.71 -2.22 11.67
N ARG A 38 -3.48 -3.09 12.66
CA ARG A 38 -4.27 -3.14 13.90
C ARG A 38 -4.09 -1.87 14.74
N ALA A 39 -2.86 -1.35 14.84
CA ALA A 39 -2.62 -0.08 15.52
C ALA A 39 -3.38 1.07 14.85
N ALA A 40 -3.38 1.13 13.50
CA ALA A 40 -4.16 2.12 12.76
C ALA A 40 -5.67 1.95 12.99
N GLN A 41 -6.17 0.71 12.97
CA GLN A 41 -7.59 0.43 13.25
C GLN A 41 -8.01 0.90 14.65
N ILE A 42 -7.21 0.60 15.67
CA ILE A 42 -7.47 1.00 17.07
C ILE A 42 -7.43 2.51 17.21
N ALA A 43 -6.38 3.15 16.68
CA ALA A 43 -6.20 4.61 16.76
C ALA A 43 -7.34 5.39 16.09
N ASN A 44 -8.07 4.75 15.16
CA ASN A 44 -9.12 5.37 14.36
C ASN A 44 -10.50 4.75 14.61
N VAL A 45 -10.71 4.02 15.71
CA VAL A 45 -11.96 3.30 15.97
C VAL A 45 -13.19 4.22 15.94
N LEU A 46 -13.04 5.46 16.44
CA LEU A 46 -14.08 6.49 16.47
C LEU A 46 -14.23 7.28 15.16
N ALA A 47 -13.30 7.14 14.21
CA ALA A 47 -13.40 7.85 12.94
C ALA A 47 -14.58 7.30 12.12
N LYS A 48 -15.43 8.21 11.62
CA LYS A 48 -16.63 7.84 10.86
C LYS A 48 -16.24 7.07 9.60
N ARG A 49 -16.81 5.87 9.46
CA ARG A 49 -16.73 5.07 8.24
C ARG A 49 -17.68 5.66 7.20
N ARG A 50 -17.17 5.91 6.00
CA ARG A 50 -17.92 6.47 4.86
C ARG A 50 -18.02 5.47 3.73
N GLU A 51 -19.13 5.55 3.00
CA GLU A 51 -19.29 4.86 1.73
C GLU A 51 -18.75 5.73 0.60
N LEU A 52 -18.34 5.08 -0.48
CA LEU A 52 -18.03 5.77 -1.73
C LEU A 52 -19.31 6.31 -2.38
N LEU A 53 -19.19 7.45 -3.03
CA LEU A 53 -20.23 8.00 -3.89
C LEU A 53 -20.55 7.00 -5.03
N PRO A 54 -21.81 6.94 -5.50
CA PRO A 54 -22.20 6.10 -6.63
C PRO A 54 -21.34 6.30 -7.88
N GLU A 55 -20.98 7.54 -8.18
CA GLU A 55 -20.15 7.92 -9.32
C GLU A 55 -18.73 7.34 -9.17
N THR A 56 -18.12 7.49 -7.99
CA THR A 56 -16.82 6.91 -7.66
C THR A 56 -16.83 5.38 -7.77
N LYS A 57 -17.88 4.72 -7.28
CA LYS A 57 -18.05 3.26 -7.43
C LYS A 57 -18.11 2.85 -8.90
N THR A 58 -18.81 3.62 -9.72
CA THR A 58 -18.93 3.36 -11.17
C THR A 58 -17.57 3.45 -11.84
N ARG A 59 -16.83 4.55 -11.62
CA ARG A 59 -15.48 4.74 -12.16
C ARG A 59 -14.53 3.64 -11.70
N LEU A 60 -14.52 3.30 -10.42
CA LEU A 60 -13.67 2.22 -9.89
C LEU A 60 -14.05 0.85 -10.44
N SER A 61 -15.32 0.58 -10.75
CA SER A 61 -15.74 -0.69 -11.34
C SER A 61 -15.20 -0.88 -12.76
N LEU A 62 -14.99 0.21 -13.51
CA LEU A 62 -14.35 0.17 -14.83
C LEU A 62 -12.86 -0.18 -14.71
N ILE A 63 -12.20 0.33 -13.67
CA ILE A 63 -10.77 0.12 -13.42
C ILE A 63 -10.50 -1.27 -12.81
N PHE A 64 -11.37 -1.71 -11.91
CA PHE A 64 -11.24 -2.94 -11.13
C PHE A 64 -12.47 -3.85 -11.30
N PRO A 65 -12.68 -4.43 -12.49
CA PRO A 65 -13.91 -5.17 -12.82
C PRO A 65 -14.12 -6.45 -12.00
N GLU A 66 -13.05 -7.02 -11.43
CA GLU A 66 -13.13 -8.22 -10.59
C GLU A 66 -13.31 -7.91 -9.10
N LEU A 67 -13.26 -6.64 -8.71
CA LEU A 67 -13.34 -6.22 -7.32
C LEU A 67 -14.77 -5.81 -6.96
N ASP A 68 -15.27 -6.30 -5.82
CA ASP A 68 -16.52 -5.78 -5.24
C ASP A 68 -16.27 -4.41 -4.60
N VAL A 69 -16.25 -3.37 -5.44
CA VAL A 69 -16.07 -1.98 -5.02
C VAL A 69 -17.16 -1.51 -4.07
N GLY A 70 -18.33 -2.17 -4.10
CA GLY A 70 -19.46 -1.92 -3.21
C GLY A 70 -19.15 -2.21 -1.74
N ARG A 71 -18.10 -2.98 -1.44
CA ARG A 71 -17.62 -3.25 -0.07
C ARG A 71 -16.57 -2.27 0.43
N ILE A 72 -15.94 -1.51 -0.47
CA ILE A 72 -14.90 -0.55 -0.12
C ILE A 72 -15.53 0.57 0.72
N ARG A 73 -14.86 0.89 1.82
CA ARG A 73 -15.20 1.99 2.72
C ARG A 73 -13.94 2.75 3.04
N TYR A 74 -14.09 4.00 3.44
CA TYR A 74 -12.95 4.79 3.87
C TYR A 74 -13.24 5.55 5.17
N ARG A 75 -12.17 5.97 5.83
CA ARG A 75 -12.19 6.86 7.00
C ARG A 75 -11.22 7.99 6.71
N THR A 76 -11.59 9.23 7.02
CA THR A 76 -10.73 10.41 6.83
C THR A 76 -10.21 10.92 8.17
N HIS A 77 -9.23 11.83 8.12
CA HIS A 77 -8.57 12.41 9.29
C HIS A 77 -7.96 11.34 10.23
N CYS A 78 -7.45 10.25 9.65
CA CYS A 78 -6.94 9.12 10.40
C CYS A 78 -5.55 9.38 10.97
N ARG A 79 -5.32 8.92 12.19
CA ARG A 79 -4.00 8.76 12.80
C ARG A 79 -3.36 7.49 12.26
N LEU A 80 -2.46 7.63 11.31
CA LEU A 80 -1.71 6.51 10.74
C LEU A 80 -0.35 6.41 11.43
N PRO A 81 0.09 5.20 11.85
CA PRO A 81 1.42 5.03 12.39
C PRO A 81 2.45 5.48 11.35
N ALA A 82 3.58 6.02 11.83
CA ALA A 82 4.71 6.24 10.95
C ALA A 82 5.04 4.93 10.24
N ASN A 83 5.30 5.01 8.94
CA ASN A 83 5.74 3.84 8.23
C ASN A 83 7.08 3.41 8.83
N ARG A 84 7.10 2.28 9.54
CA ARG A 84 8.33 1.74 10.15
C ARG A 84 9.42 1.47 9.10
N PHE A 85 9.04 1.49 7.83
CA PHE A 85 9.88 1.31 6.66
C PHE A 85 10.27 2.61 5.93
N ASN A 86 9.72 3.77 6.35
CA ASN A 86 10.09 5.08 5.82
C ASN A 86 10.23 6.09 6.98
N GLN A 87 11.46 6.30 7.45
CA GLN A 87 11.75 7.17 8.60
C GLN A 87 11.47 8.67 8.35
N GLY A 88 11.25 9.09 7.10
CA GLY A 88 10.95 10.48 6.74
C GLY A 88 9.62 10.70 6.01
N GLY A 89 8.86 9.64 5.70
CA GLY A 89 7.64 9.75 4.89
C GLY A 89 6.36 9.63 5.70
N SER A 90 5.48 10.61 5.56
CA SER A 90 4.09 10.46 5.96
C SER A 90 3.40 9.55 4.94
N VAL A 91 2.83 8.45 5.43
CA VAL A 91 1.88 7.67 4.63
C VAL A 91 0.57 8.42 4.59
N TYR A 92 0.06 8.71 3.39
CA TYR A 92 -1.19 9.44 3.18
C TYR A 92 -2.41 8.55 3.43
N ALA A 93 -2.32 7.26 3.14
CA ALA A 93 -3.39 6.30 3.36
C ALA A 93 -2.90 4.89 3.68
N MET A 94 -3.78 4.09 4.26
CA MET A 94 -3.47 2.71 4.63
C MET A 94 -4.67 1.82 4.41
N THR A 95 -4.52 0.82 3.55
CA THR A 95 -5.58 -0.17 3.28
C THR A 95 -5.55 -1.35 4.25
N PHE A 96 -6.69 -1.74 4.82
CA PHE A 96 -6.85 -3.01 5.55
C PHE A 96 -8.22 -3.60 5.30
N GLY A 97 -8.24 -4.79 4.71
CA GLY A 97 -9.42 -5.41 4.10
C GLY A 97 -10.00 -4.48 3.05
N TYR A 98 -11.32 -4.26 3.14
CA TYR A 98 -12.05 -3.30 2.30
C TYR A 98 -12.15 -1.91 2.95
N THR A 99 -11.27 -1.57 3.90
CA THR A 99 -11.28 -0.26 4.56
C THR A 99 -9.99 0.49 4.31
N ILE A 100 -10.11 1.70 3.75
CA ILE A 100 -9.00 2.61 3.49
C ILE A 100 -8.98 3.68 4.58
N TYR A 101 -7.88 3.78 5.31
CA TYR A 101 -7.67 4.79 6.35
C TYR A 101 -6.88 5.94 5.77
N TRP A 102 -7.53 7.06 5.53
CA TRP A 102 -6.96 8.26 4.91
C TRP A 102 -6.54 9.27 5.97
N ARG A 103 -5.30 9.76 5.93
CA ARG A 103 -4.73 10.67 6.94
C ARG A 103 -5.41 12.04 6.92
N GLY A 104 -5.64 12.60 5.73
CA GLY A 104 -6.18 13.94 5.53
C GLY A 104 -7.69 13.97 5.35
N ALA A 105 -8.18 15.08 4.82
CA ALA A 105 -9.45 15.08 4.10
C ALA A 105 -9.29 14.25 2.81
N PHE A 106 -10.41 13.74 2.32
CA PHE A 106 -10.49 13.05 1.02
C PHE A 106 -11.69 13.62 0.28
N ASP A 107 -11.46 14.08 -0.93
CA ASP A 107 -12.47 14.56 -1.86
C ASP A 107 -12.53 13.65 -3.08
N GLU A 108 -13.62 12.88 -3.20
CA GLU A 108 -13.87 11.95 -4.30
C GLU A 108 -13.99 12.64 -5.67
N THR A 109 -14.23 13.95 -5.69
CA THR A 109 -14.34 14.75 -6.91
C THR A 109 -13.01 15.38 -7.33
N ASN A 110 -12.00 15.33 -6.47
CA ASN A 110 -10.66 15.81 -6.80
C ASN A 110 -9.87 14.68 -7.47
N ASP A 111 -9.41 14.91 -8.70
CA ASP A 111 -8.72 13.89 -9.48
C ASP A 111 -7.40 13.40 -8.86
N ALA A 112 -6.67 14.26 -8.15
CA ALA A 112 -5.44 13.86 -7.45
C ALA A 112 -5.75 12.94 -6.26
N ASP A 113 -6.77 13.28 -5.48
CA ASP A 113 -7.27 12.42 -4.41
C ASP A 113 -7.80 11.10 -4.97
N PHE A 114 -8.54 11.13 -6.08
CA PHE A 114 -9.07 9.93 -6.74
C PHE A 114 -7.96 9.00 -7.24
N VAL A 115 -6.91 9.52 -7.87
CA VAL A 115 -5.75 8.72 -8.31
C VAL A 115 -4.99 8.12 -7.13
N ASN A 116 -4.75 8.89 -6.07
CA ASN A 116 -4.15 8.34 -4.84
C ASN A 116 -5.08 7.29 -4.19
N PHE A 117 -6.39 7.43 -4.34
CA PHE A 117 -7.35 6.44 -3.87
C PHE A 117 -7.32 5.16 -4.71
N ILE A 118 -7.12 5.27 -6.02
CA ILE A 118 -6.90 4.11 -6.91
C ILE A 118 -5.70 3.29 -6.46
N HIS A 119 -4.59 3.92 -6.02
CA HIS A 119 -3.44 3.22 -5.45
C HIS A 119 -3.85 2.34 -4.26
N GLU A 120 -4.64 2.88 -3.34
CA GLU A 120 -5.15 2.13 -2.19
C GLU A 120 -6.15 1.02 -2.59
N VAL A 121 -7.02 1.28 -3.57
CA VAL A 121 -7.93 0.25 -4.10
C VAL A 121 -7.15 -0.88 -4.81
N PHE A 122 -6.04 -0.56 -5.46
CA PHE A 122 -5.15 -1.56 -6.04
C PHE A 122 -4.58 -2.50 -4.96
N HIS A 123 -4.27 -2.00 -3.76
CA HIS A 123 -3.92 -2.86 -2.63
C HIS A 123 -5.08 -3.76 -2.17
N VAL A 124 -6.33 -3.28 -2.20
CA VAL A 124 -7.51 -4.13 -1.93
C VAL A 124 -7.57 -5.28 -2.94
N ASP A 125 -7.34 -4.99 -4.22
CA ASP A 125 -7.31 -6.02 -5.26
C ASP A 125 -6.12 -6.97 -5.13
N GLN A 126 -4.92 -6.48 -4.80
CA GLN A 126 -3.79 -7.35 -4.48
C GLN A 126 -4.12 -8.28 -3.31
N VAL A 127 -4.73 -7.78 -2.23
CA VAL A 127 -5.18 -8.60 -1.10
C VAL A 127 -6.12 -9.71 -1.57
N ARG A 128 -7.08 -9.41 -2.45
CA ARG A 128 -7.95 -10.42 -3.08
C ARG A 128 -7.14 -11.46 -3.87
N ARG A 129 -6.25 -11.02 -4.76
CA ARG A 129 -5.42 -11.90 -5.62
C ARG A 129 -4.52 -12.84 -4.82
N PHE A 130 -4.03 -12.40 -3.65
CA PHE A 130 -3.24 -13.23 -2.74
C PHE A 130 -4.09 -14.07 -1.77
N GLY A 131 -5.40 -14.15 -1.95
CA GLY A 131 -6.29 -14.96 -1.11
C GLY A 131 -6.53 -14.39 0.29
N GLY A 132 -6.25 -13.10 0.49
CA GLY A 132 -6.50 -12.37 1.73
C GLY A 132 -5.25 -11.77 2.37
N GLU A 133 -5.48 -11.07 3.48
CA GLU A 133 -4.48 -10.25 4.20
C GLU A 133 -3.22 -11.03 4.58
N ARG A 134 -3.37 -12.29 4.98
CA ARG A 134 -2.24 -13.12 5.41
C ARG A 134 -1.33 -13.53 4.25
N GLY A 135 -1.91 -13.73 3.06
CA GLY A 135 -1.17 -14.00 1.83
C GLY A 135 -0.44 -12.74 1.37
N PHE A 136 -1.17 -11.64 1.26
CA PHE A 136 -0.60 -10.33 0.92
C PHE A 136 0.54 -9.93 1.85
N ALA A 137 0.34 -9.98 3.17
CA ALA A 137 1.37 -9.58 4.15
C ALA A 137 2.65 -10.42 4.06
N CYS A 138 2.54 -11.68 3.65
CA CYS A 138 3.70 -12.55 3.43
C CYS A 138 4.52 -12.06 2.23
N GLU A 139 3.86 -11.86 1.09
CA GLU A 139 4.50 -11.39 -0.14
C GLU A 139 5.03 -9.97 0.00
N TYR A 140 4.28 -9.11 0.68
CA TYR A 140 4.70 -7.76 1.03
C TYR A 140 5.99 -7.78 1.87
N GLY A 141 6.09 -8.66 2.87
CA GLY A 141 7.29 -8.82 3.68
C GLY A 141 8.50 -9.33 2.90
N LYS A 142 8.31 -10.35 2.06
CA LYS A 142 9.36 -10.84 1.14
C LYS A 142 9.84 -9.73 0.21
N GLY A 143 8.89 -9.01 -0.40
CA GLY A 143 9.15 -7.89 -1.29
C GLY A 143 9.94 -6.77 -0.63
N TYR A 144 9.68 -6.50 0.65
CA TYR A 144 10.42 -5.50 1.40
C TYR A 144 11.89 -5.88 1.63
N LEU A 145 12.17 -7.18 1.84
CA LEU A 145 13.56 -7.67 1.94
C LEU A 145 14.28 -7.69 0.60
N ALA A 146 13.55 -7.99 -0.48
CA ALA A 146 14.09 -8.00 -1.84
C ALA A 146 14.41 -6.59 -2.35
N GLY A 147 13.48 -5.63 -2.17
CA GLY A 147 13.67 -4.21 -2.50
C GLY A 147 13.98 -3.93 -3.98
N ASN A 148 13.45 -4.76 -4.88
CA ASN A 148 13.77 -4.78 -6.32
C ASN A 148 12.60 -4.38 -7.22
N GLY A 149 11.54 -3.77 -6.67
CA GLY A 149 10.44 -3.22 -7.44
C GLY A 149 10.91 -2.17 -8.46
N VAL A 150 10.36 -2.26 -9.68
CA VAL A 150 10.64 -1.33 -10.78
C VAL A 150 9.69 -0.15 -10.67
N LEU A 151 10.24 1.06 -10.63
CA LEU A 151 9.47 2.27 -10.35
C LEU A 151 9.25 3.12 -11.60
N PRO A 152 8.10 3.80 -11.71
CA PRO A 152 7.90 4.87 -12.67
C PRO A 152 8.97 5.96 -12.54
N SER A 153 9.33 6.56 -13.68
CA SER A 153 10.39 7.58 -13.77
C SER A 153 10.08 8.87 -13.00
N TYR A 154 8.80 9.15 -12.71
CA TYR A 154 8.41 10.34 -11.94
C TYR A 154 8.80 10.23 -10.45
N ILE A 155 9.07 9.04 -9.93
CA ILE A 155 9.51 8.83 -8.54
C ILE A 155 11.02 9.10 -8.45
N ARG A 156 11.38 10.36 -8.19
CA ARG A 156 12.78 10.82 -8.22
C ARG A 156 13.63 10.38 -7.03
N ASN A 157 13.03 10.24 -5.85
CA ASN A 157 13.74 9.90 -4.61
C ASN A 157 13.15 8.64 -3.95
N PRO A 158 13.30 7.47 -4.58
CA PRO A 158 12.65 6.25 -4.11
C PRO A 158 13.27 5.75 -2.81
N THR A 159 12.41 5.43 -1.84
CA THR A 159 12.79 4.73 -0.61
C THR A 159 12.66 3.21 -0.79
N ARG A 160 13.14 2.42 0.18
CA ARG A 160 12.93 0.96 0.19
C ARG A 160 11.46 0.55 0.17
N TYR A 161 10.59 1.39 0.74
CA TYR A 161 9.15 1.21 0.67
C TYR A 161 8.66 1.24 -0.78
N HIS A 162 9.04 2.27 -1.55
CA HIS A 162 8.67 2.35 -2.96
C HIS A 162 9.17 1.12 -3.73
N ARG A 163 10.42 0.71 -3.49
CA ARG A 163 11.01 -0.47 -4.14
C ARG A 163 10.47 -1.82 -3.66
N ASN A 164 9.47 -1.87 -2.77
CA ASN A 164 8.73 -3.09 -2.55
C ASN A 164 7.97 -3.44 -3.84
N PRO A 165 8.12 -4.64 -4.42
CA PRO A 165 7.41 -5.03 -5.65
C PRO A 165 5.91 -4.73 -5.64
N LEU A 166 5.21 -4.96 -4.52
CA LEU A 166 3.77 -4.71 -4.44
C LEU A 166 3.41 -3.22 -4.42
N GLU A 167 4.25 -2.37 -3.82
CA GLU A 167 4.10 -0.91 -3.87
C GLU A 167 4.49 -0.37 -5.24
N ALA A 168 5.56 -0.90 -5.83
CA ALA A 168 6.01 -0.54 -7.18
C ALA A 168 4.96 -0.87 -8.24
N ASP A 169 4.26 -2.00 -8.10
CA ASP A 169 3.13 -2.35 -8.96
C ASP A 169 1.97 -1.36 -8.80
N ALA A 170 1.67 -0.94 -7.56
CA ALA A 170 0.62 0.04 -7.30
C ALA A 170 0.96 1.41 -7.90
N TYR A 171 2.19 1.89 -7.73
CA TYR A 171 2.67 3.12 -8.40
C TYR A 171 2.67 2.99 -9.93
N SER A 172 3.06 1.83 -10.46
CA SER A 172 3.02 1.59 -11.91
C SER A 172 1.60 1.55 -12.46
N PHE A 173 0.63 1.12 -11.65
CA PHE A 173 -0.77 1.18 -11.99
C PHE A 173 -1.30 2.61 -11.93
N GLU A 174 -0.96 3.37 -10.89
CA GLU A 174 -1.25 4.79 -10.72
C GLU A 174 -0.74 5.63 -11.90
N ALA A 175 0.47 5.31 -12.38
CA ALA A 175 1.13 5.99 -13.51
C ALA A 175 0.29 6.00 -14.80
N LYS A 176 -0.66 5.08 -14.96
CA LYS A 176 -1.57 5.05 -16.13
C LYS A 176 -2.51 6.26 -16.19
N PHE A 177 -2.69 6.95 -15.08
CA PHE A 177 -3.57 8.11 -14.93
C PHE A 177 -2.77 9.42 -14.81
N GLN A 178 -1.47 9.38 -15.10
CA GLN A 178 -0.56 10.50 -14.92
C GLN A 178 0.24 10.77 -16.20
N ASP A 179 0.71 12.01 -16.34
CA ASP A 179 1.66 12.41 -17.37
C ASP A 179 3.10 11.97 -17.03
N GLU A 180 4.05 12.21 -17.93
CA GLU A 180 5.47 11.87 -17.73
C GLU A 180 6.12 12.60 -16.53
N ARG A 181 5.45 13.62 -15.99
CA ARG A 181 5.90 14.41 -14.83
C ARG A 181 5.23 13.95 -13.54
N GLY A 182 4.38 12.92 -13.57
CA GLY A 182 3.63 12.40 -12.43
C GLY A 182 2.44 13.29 -12.02
N ARG A 183 1.93 14.13 -12.93
CA ARG A 183 0.71 14.92 -12.70
C ARG A 183 -0.47 14.14 -13.21
N VAL A 184 -1.57 14.16 -12.46
CA VAL A 184 -2.82 13.53 -12.93
C VAL A 184 -3.27 14.18 -14.24
N ALA A 185 -3.55 13.33 -15.23
CA ALA A 185 -4.01 13.70 -16.56
C ALA A 185 -5.51 13.38 -16.65
N PRO A 186 -6.42 14.37 -16.52
CA PRO A 186 -7.87 14.13 -16.45
C PRO A 186 -8.43 13.34 -17.64
N GLU A 187 -7.83 13.49 -18.82
CA GLU A 187 -8.18 12.77 -20.05
C GLU A 187 -7.92 11.26 -19.98
N LEU A 188 -7.11 10.78 -19.03
CA LEU A 188 -6.81 9.37 -18.83
C LEU A 188 -7.73 8.73 -17.77
N LEU A 189 -8.55 9.52 -17.08
CA LEU A 189 -9.48 9.03 -16.08
C LEU A 189 -10.78 8.54 -16.74
N PRO A 190 -11.36 7.42 -16.24
CA PRO A 190 -12.66 6.95 -16.69
C PRO A 190 -13.81 7.74 -16.05
#